data_AF-A0AB73C0I9-F1
#
_entry.id   AF-A0AB73C0I9-F1
#
_cell.length_a   1.000
_cell.length_b   1.000
_cell.length_c   1.000
_cell.angle_alpha   90.00
_cell.angle_beta   90.00
_cell.angle_gamma   90.00
#
_symmetry.space_group_name_H-M   'P 1'
#
loop_
_entity.id
_entity.type
_entity.pdbx_description
1 polymer ?
#
loop_
_entity_poly.entity_id
_entity_poly.type
_entity_poly.pdbx_seq_one_letter_code
_entity_poly.pdbx_strand_id
1 'polypeptide(L)'
;MIDIKLKNFQEDAVDFLFSKTTDSNSKPKIVMQSPTGSGKTIILVAYIEKYLDFHRDCVVCWFCPGKGELEEQSKEKMERFASTLKTGNVFDILNTGFESATTYFINWETITKKDNTAIRDSERKNLFERISEAHNRNLNFIVIIDEEHQNNTSKADDIISSINAKYEIRVSATSNKRVVGEFYEIPEIDVINEGLITRFMYINDGLDIAHVENTLHETDVLLEKANFSVHNKRKAFILNGFGYIE
;
A
#
# COMPACT_ATOMS: atom_id res chain seq x y z
N MET A 1 21.22 1.65 6.12
CA MET A 1 20.55 0.44 5.64
C MET A 1 19.59 0.01 6.73
N ILE A 2 18.33 -0.20 6.35
CA ILE A 2 17.22 -0.48 7.24
C ILE A 2 17.54 -1.65 8.17
N ASP A 3 17.21 -1.52 9.45
CA ASP A 3 17.47 -2.50 10.51
C ASP A 3 16.42 -3.63 10.49
N ILE A 4 16.19 -4.18 9.29
CA ILE A 4 15.35 -5.35 9.06
C ILE A 4 15.81 -6.08 7.81
N LYS A 5 15.88 -7.41 7.87
CA LYS A 5 16.15 -8.24 6.70
C LYS A 5 14.88 -8.36 5.86
N LEU A 6 14.94 -7.88 4.62
CA LEU A 6 13.84 -8.00 3.66
C LEU A 6 13.69 -9.45 3.17
N LYS A 7 12.46 -9.82 2.81
CA LYS A 7 12.17 -11.04 2.06
C LYS A 7 12.44 -10.82 0.57
N ASN A 8 12.64 -11.90 -0.20
CA ASN A 8 13.00 -11.79 -1.62
C ASN A 8 12.00 -10.94 -2.41
N PHE A 9 10.69 -11.19 -2.28
CA PHE A 9 9.67 -10.40 -2.98
C PHE A 9 9.65 -8.92 -2.55
N GLN A 10 10.08 -8.61 -1.32
CA GLN A 10 10.19 -7.25 -0.81
C GLN A 10 11.40 -6.53 -1.43
N GLU A 11 12.54 -7.23 -1.55
CA GLU A 11 13.73 -6.74 -2.26
C GLU A 11 13.40 -6.48 -3.74
N ASP A 12 12.72 -7.42 -4.40
CA ASP A 12 12.30 -7.27 -5.79
C ASP A 12 11.38 -6.04 -5.98
N ALA A 13 10.46 -5.81 -5.03
CA ALA A 13 9.59 -4.64 -5.04
C ALA A 13 10.37 -3.32 -4.85
N VAL A 14 11.36 -3.30 -3.94
CA VAL A 14 12.24 -2.14 -3.72
C VAL A 14 13.07 -1.86 -4.98
N ASP A 15 13.62 -2.89 -5.61
CA ASP A 15 14.40 -2.77 -6.83
C ASP A 15 13.56 -2.29 -8.01
N PHE A 16 12.34 -2.80 -8.14
CA PHE A 16 11.39 -2.29 -9.13
C PHE A 16 11.15 -0.79 -8.92
N LEU A 17 10.75 -0.36 -7.72
CA LEU A 17 10.47 1.04 -7.43
C LEU A 17 11.70 1.93 -7.72
N PHE A 18 12.88 1.51 -7.27
CA PHE A 18 14.13 2.23 -7.52
C PHE A 18 14.47 2.34 -9.00
N SER A 19 14.31 1.26 -9.77
CA SER A 19 14.57 1.28 -11.21
C SER A 19 13.65 2.27 -11.94
N LYS A 20 12.37 2.33 -11.55
CA LYS A 20 11.37 3.21 -12.19
C LYS A 20 11.50 4.67 -11.78
N THR A 21 12.03 4.96 -10.59
CA THR A 21 12.28 6.33 -10.15
C THR A 21 13.69 6.84 -10.48
N THR A 22 14.51 6.03 -11.15
CA THR A 22 15.83 6.45 -11.64
C THR A 22 15.95 6.42 -13.16
N ASP A 23 15.10 5.65 -13.86
CA ASP A 23 15.01 5.67 -15.32
C ASP A 23 14.24 6.90 -15.83
N SER A 24 14.90 7.71 -16.66
CA SER A 24 14.30 8.91 -17.27
C SER A 24 13.19 8.61 -18.27
N ASN A 25 13.09 7.37 -18.78
CA ASN A 25 12.05 6.96 -19.71
C ASN A 25 10.81 6.38 -19.02
N SER A 26 10.91 6.09 -17.72
CA SER A 26 9.80 5.52 -16.95
C SER A 26 8.72 6.56 -16.70
N LYS A 27 7.47 6.12 -16.67
CA LYS A 27 6.35 7.03 -16.42
C LYS A 27 6.41 7.56 -14.98
N PRO A 28 6.09 8.85 -14.74
CA PRO A 28 6.07 9.43 -13.40
C PRO A 28 5.14 8.72 -12.41
N LYS A 29 4.04 8.13 -12.91
CA LYS A 29 3.06 7.41 -12.09
C LYS A 29 3.40 5.92 -12.03
N ILE A 30 3.58 5.42 -10.81
CA ILE A 30 3.94 4.05 -10.51
C ILE A 30 2.88 3.48 -9.57
N VAL A 31 2.32 2.32 -9.90
CA VAL A 31 1.34 1.63 -9.07
C VAL A 31 1.90 0.29 -8.62
N MET A 32 1.91 0.07 -7.31
CA MET A 32 2.30 -1.19 -6.70
C MET A 32 1.09 -1.83 -6.00
N GLN A 33 0.64 -2.97 -6.51
CA GLN A 33 -0.33 -3.80 -5.83
C GLN A 33 0.40 -4.70 -4.84
N SER A 34 0.03 -4.62 -3.56
CA SER A 34 0.70 -5.37 -2.51
C SER A 34 -0.30 -5.88 -1.48
N PRO A 35 -0.42 -7.21 -1.29
CA PRO A 35 -1.37 -7.81 -0.35
C PRO A 35 -1.32 -7.21 1.06
N THR A 36 -2.43 -7.25 1.79
CA THR A 36 -2.42 -6.89 3.21
C THR A 36 -1.58 -7.90 3.98
N GLY A 37 -0.71 -7.42 4.88
CA GLY A 37 0.21 -8.29 5.63
C GLY A 37 1.56 -8.57 4.95
N SER A 38 1.77 -8.16 3.69
CA SER A 38 3.05 -8.34 2.98
C SER A 38 4.20 -7.44 3.44
N GLY A 39 3.94 -6.50 4.36
CA GLY A 39 4.92 -5.53 4.82
C GLY A 39 5.09 -4.31 3.90
N LYS A 40 4.01 -3.82 3.26
CA LYS A 40 3.98 -2.59 2.45
C LYS A 40 4.82 -1.44 3.01
N THR A 41 4.62 -1.10 4.28
CA THR A 41 5.38 -0.02 4.95
C THR A 41 6.88 -0.29 4.94
N ILE A 42 7.32 -1.52 5.20
CA ILE A 42 8.74 -1.88 5.22
C ILE A 42 9.35 -1.76 3.82
N ILE A 43 8.63 -2.22 2.78
CA ILE A 43 9.05 -2.07 1.37
C ILE A 43 9.25 -0.58 1.04
N LEU A 44 8.26 0.25 1.36
CA LEU A 44 8.32 1.69 1.08
C LEU A 44 9.43 2.41 1.86
N VAL A 45 9.63 2.08 3.14
CA VAL A 45 10.74 2.63 3.95
C VAL A 45 12.10 2.24 3.35
N ALA A 46 12.28 0.97 2.99
CA ALA A 46 13.52 0.50 2.38
C ALA A 46 13.79 1.16 1.01
N TYR A 47 12.74 1.34 0.21
CA TYR A 47 12.81 2.10 -1.04
C TYR A 47 13.24 3.56 -0.79
N ILE A 48 12.62 4.25 0.17
CA ILE A 48 12.94 5.65 0.48
C ILE A 48 14.40 5.78 0.93
N GLU A 49 14.86 4.89 1.81
CA GLU A 49 16.25 4.90 2.26
C GLU A 49 17.21 4.74 1.07
N LYS A 50 16.96 3.73 0.22
CA LYS A 50 17.76 3.48 -0.98
C LYS A 50 17.74 4.66 -1.94
N TYR A 51 16.58 5.29 -2.16
CA TYR A 51 16.45 6.42 -3.09
C TYR A 51 17.17 7.68 -2.58
N LEU A 52 16.97 8.03 -1.30
CA LEU A 52 17.55 9.23 -0.69
C LEU A 52 19.08 9.15 -0.53
N ASP A 53 19.66 7.95 -0.55
CA ASP A 53 21.12 7.79 -0.60
C ASP A 53 21.74 8.35 -1.89
N PHE A 54 21.02 8.33 -3.01
CA PHE A 54 21.47 8.88 -4.30
C PHE A 54 20.86 10.26 -4.62
N HIS A 55 19.72 10.60 -4.02
CA HIS A 55 18.94 11.81 -4.31
C HIS A 55 18.69 12.66 -3.05
N ARG A 56 19.77 13.22 -2.48
CA ARG A 56 19.73 13.99 -1.23
C ARG A 56 18.97 15.32 -1.32
N ASP A 57 18.74 15.83 -2.53
CA ASP A 57 17.93 17.02 -2.84
C ASP A 57 16.43 16.73 -2.93
N CYS A 58 16.01 15.48 -2.70
CA CYS A 58 14.62 15.07 -2.77
C CYS A 58 13.91 15.18 -1.41
N VAL A 59 12.63 15.50 -1.46
CA VAL A 59 11.67 15.44 -0.35
C VAL A 59 10.67 14.35 -0.66
N VAL A 60 10.28 13.57 0.36
CA VAL A 60 9.25 12.54 0.21
C VAL A 60 8.00 12.99 0.95
N CYS A 61 6.88 13.11 0.24
CA CYS A 61 5.56 13.35 0.84
C CYS A 61 4.79 12.03 0.85
N TRP A 62 4.70 11.40 2.01
CA TRP A 62 3.98 10.15 2.19
C TRP A 62 2.60 10.44 2.74
N PHE A 63 1.60 10.32 1.89
CA PHE A 63 0.23 10.51 2.28
C PHE A 63 -0.44 9.20 2.71
N CYS A 64 -1.04 9.23 3.90
CA CYS A 64 -1.74 8.12 4.51
C CYS A 64 -3.23 8.44 4.70
N PRO A 65 -4.13 7.44 4.65
CA PRO A 65 -5.50 7.62 5.11
C PRO A 65 -5.51 7.86 6.62
N GLY A 66 -6.30 8.82 7.11
CA GLY A 66 -6.32 9.20 8.53
C GLY A 66 -6.99 8.20 9.48
N LYS A 67 -7.57 7.12 8.96
CA LYS A 67 -8.28 6.15 9.80
C LYS A 67 -7.30 5.36 10.66
N GLY A 68 -7.38 5.54 11.97
CA GLY A 68 -6.63 4.73 12.93
C GLY A 68 -5.16 5.14 13.08
N GLU A 69 -4.84 6.42 12.84
CA GLU A 69 -3.48 6.97 13.00
C GLU A 69 -2.44 6.23 12.15
N LEU A 70 -2.83 5.81 10.93
CA LEU A 70 -1.96 5.05 10.04
C LEU A 70 -0.72 5.86 9.62
N GLU A 71 -0.81 7.18 9.59
CA GLU A 71 0.33 8.07 9.40
C GLU A 71 1.37 7.90 10.52
N GLU A 72 0.93 7.92 11.78
CA GLU A 72 1.83 7.83 12.93
C GLU A 72 2.41 6.42 13.03
N GLN A 73 1.61 5.37 12.79
CA GLN A 73 2.11 4.00 12.74
C GLN A 73 3.16 3.78 11.64
N SER A 74 3.00 4.44 10.49
CA SER A 74 3.97 4.34 9.38
C SER A 74 5.25 5.11 9.70
N LYS A 75 5.11 6.27 10.33
CA LYS A 75 6.22 7.09 10.84
C LYS A 75 7.02 6.37 11.92
N GLU A 76 6.37 5.82 12.94
CA GLU A 76 7.01 5.04 14.00
C GLU A 76 7.80 3.84 13.45
N LYS A 77 7.27 3.15 12.43
CA LYS A 77 8.00 2.07 11.75
C LYS A 77 9.24 2.61 11.04
N MET A 78 9.15 3.74 10.33
CA MET A 78 10.31 4.35 9.71
C MET A 78 11.36 4.75 10.75
N GLU A 79 10.98 5.40 11.84
CA GLU A 79 11.90 5.81 12.89
C GLU A 79 12.57 4.63 13.60
N ARG A 80 11.82 3.54 13.77
CA ARG A 80 12.33 2.30 14.36
C ARG A 80 13.31 1.57 13.46
N PHE A 81 12.97 1.38 12.18
CA PHE A 81 13.74 0.53 11.27
C PHE A 81 14.74 1.31 10.42
N ALA A 82 14.56 2.60 10.22
CA ALA A 82 15.43 3.47 9.43
C ALA A 82 15.72 4.79 10.19
N SER A 83 16.27 4.66 11.40
CA SER A 83 16.52 5.77 12.34
C SER A 83 17.43 6.89 11.83
N THR A 84 18.16 6.65 10.73
CA THR A 84 18.98 7.66 10.05
C THR A 84 18.17 8.58 9.14
N LEU A 85 16.95 8.21 8.77
CA LEU A 85 16.08 9.03 7.94
C LEU A 85 15.36 10.08 8.79
N LYS A 86 15.28 11.29 8.26
CA LYS A 86 14.50 12.36 8.87
C LYS A 86 13.03 12.18 8.57
N THR A 87 12.20 12.36 9.58
CA THR A 87 10.74 12.33 9.49
C THR A 87 10.16 13.69 9.88
N GLY A 88 8.96 13.99 9.41
CA GLY A 88 8.18 15.17 9.80
C GLY A 88 6.70 15.01 9.46
N ASN A 89 5.89 15.98 9.82
CA ASN A 89 4.45 16.03 9.52
C ASN A 89 4.05 17.36 8.86
N VAL A 90 2.75 17.54 8.60
CA VAL A 90 2.23 18.77 7.98
C VAL A 90 2.50 20.04 8.79
N PHE A 91 2.49 19.98 10.12
CA PHE A 91 2.76 21.13 10.97
C PHE A 91 4.24 21.53 10.92
N ASP A 92 5.16 20.57 10.81
CA ASP A 92 6.58 20.87 10.59
C ASP A 92 6.77 21.64 9.28
N ILE A 93 6.11 21.21 8.20
CA ILE A 93 6.12 21.93 6.91
C ILE A 93 5.61 23.36 7.09
N LEU A 94 4.50 23.55 7.79
CA LEU A 94 3.90 24.87 8.00
C LEU A 94 4.76 25.81 8.84
N ASN A 95 5.60 25.27 9.73
CA ASN A 95 6.48 26.04 10.59
C ASN A 95 7.82 26.34 9.90
N THR A 96 8.56 25.30 9.51
CA THR A 96 9.94 25.41 9.03
C THR A 96 10.09 25.22 7.52
N GLY A 97 9.06 24.73 6.84
CA GLY A 97 9.08 24.42 5.42
C GLY A 97 9.62 23.02 5.15
N PHE A 98 9.77 22.69 3.87
CA PHE A 98 10.34 21.39 3.48
C PHE A 98 11.85 21.37 3.68
N GLU A 99 12.37 20.26 4.21
CA GLU A 99 13.79 19.96 4.28
C GLU A 99 14.19 18.87 3.29
N SER A 100 15.37 19.00 2.69
CA SER A 100 15.96 18.00 1.80
C SER A 100 16.25 16.68 2.54
N ALA A 101 16.07 15.55 1.86
CA ALA A 101 16.22 14.21 2.40
C ALA A 101 15.35 13.91 3.64
N THR A 102 14.14 14.49 3.67
CA THR A 102 13.16 14.30 4.74
C THR A 102 11.88 13.69 4.19
N THR A 103 11.30 12.75 4.95
CA THR A 103 10.00 12.14 4.67
C THR A 103 8.94 12.78 5.54
N TYR A 104 7.95 13.43 4.92
CA TYR A 104 6.82 14.00 5.61
C TYR A 104 5.61 13.05 5.53
N PHE A 105 5.15 12.59 6.68
CA PHE A 105 3.93 11.80 6.83
C PHE A 105 2.75 12.74 6.92
N ILE A 106 1.84 12.65 5.96
CA ILE A 106 0.75 13.60 5.78
C ILE A 106 -0.57 12.85 5.78
N ASN A 107 -1.43 13.16 6.74
CA ASN A 107 -2.77 12.60 6.79
C ASN A 107 -3.69 13.33 5.79
N TRP A 108 -4.24 12.61 4.81
CA TRP A 108 -5.18 13.17 3.83
C TRP A 108 -6.40 13.85 4.47
N GLU A 109 -6.90 13.32 5.59
CA GLU A 109 -8.08 13.83 6.25
C GLU A 109 -7.83 15.23 6.83
N THR A 110 -6.63 15.46 7.37
CA THR A 110 -6.23 16.78 7.90
C THR A 110 -6.20 17.86 6.82
N ILE A 111 -6.04 17.47 5.55
CA ILE A 111 -6.03 18.39 4.41
C ILE A 111 -7.43 18.64 3.84
N THR A 112 -8.32 17.66 3.94
CA THR A 112 -9.56 17.60 3.15
C THR A 112 -10.80 17.96 3.96
N LYS A 113 -10.82 17.57 5.24
CA LYS A 113 -11.97 17.76 6.15
C LYS A 113 -12.06 19.19 6.68
N LYS A 114 -13.18 19.50 7.32
CA LYS A 114 -13.46 20.78 8.02
C LYS A 114 -13.83 20.51 9.49
N ASP A 115 -13.21 19.51 10.09
CA ASP A 115 -13.30 19.22 11.52
C ASP A 115 -12.14 19.87 12.28
N ASN A 116 -12.09 19.68 13.60
CA ASN A 116 -11.10 20.33 14.47
C ASN A 116 -9.67 19.84 14.25
N THR A 117 -9.47 18.73 13.52
CA THR A 117 -8.16 18.17 13.16
C THR A 117 -7.67 18.63 11.80
N ALA A 118 -8.52 19.32 11.02
CA ALA A 118 -8.15 19.83 9.71
C ALA A 118 -7.36 21.14 9.77
N ILE A 119 -6.45 21.30 8.80
CA ILE A 119 -5.75 22.56 8.60
C ILE A 119 -6.73 23.64 8.14
N ARG A 120 -6.53 24.86 8.65
CA ARG A 120 -7.33 26.04 8.31
C ARG A 120 -7.05 26.48 6.87
N ASP A 121 -7.97 27.24 6.26
CA ASP A 121 -7.76 27.78 4.91
C ASP A 121 -6.47 28.62 4.78
N SER A 122 -6.08 29.34 5.85
CA SER A 122 -4.81 30.07 5.92
C SER A 122 -3.60 29.14 5.92
N GLU A 123 -3.66 28.02 6.66
CA GLU A 123 -2.61 27.02 6.71
C GLU A 123 -2.50 26.28 5.37
N ARG A 124 -3.64 26.00 4.72
CA ARG A 124 -3.66 25.43 3.36
C ARG A 124 -2.97 26.35 2.36
N LYS A 125 -3.26 27.66 2.38
CA LYS A 125 -2.55 28.64 1.53
C LYS A 125 -1.04 28.64 1.81
N ASN A 126 -0.68 28.63 3.09
CA ASN A 126 0.71 28.59 3.51
C ASN A 126 1.41 27.32 3.02
N LEU A 127 0.73 26.15 3.00
CA LEU A 127 1.28 24.92 2.43
C LEU A 127 1.63 25.08 0.93
N PHE A 128 0.78 25.72 0.13
CA PHE A 128 1.11 26.01 -1.27
C PHE A 128 2.31 26.96 -1.41
N GLU A 129 2.45 27.93 -0.51
CA GLU A 129 3.61 28.81 -0.44
C GLU A 129 4.88 28.01 -0.11
N ARG A 130 4.83 27.12 0.90
CA ARG A 130 5.97 26.24 1.25
C ARG A 130 6.36 25.29 0.13
N ILE A 131 5.41 24.77 -0.64
CA ILE A 131 5.68 23.97 -1.85
C ILE A 131 6.43 24.82 -2.88
N SER A 132 5.97 26.05 -3.12
CA SER A 132 6.60 26.98 -4.07
C SER A 132 8.03 27.36 -3.64
N GLU A 133 8.26 27.60 -2.36
CA GLU A 133 9.59 27.85 -1.78
C GLU A 133 10.53 26.65 -1.94
N ALA A 134 10.02 25.42 -1.82
CA ALA A 134 10.81 24.21 -2.05
C ALA A 134 11.25 24.09 -3.51
N HIS A 135 10.36 24.34 -4.47
CA HIS A 135 10.70 24.36 -5.90
C HIS A 135 11.73 25.46 -6.22
N ASN A 136 11.60 26.65 -5.63
CA ASN A 136 12.57 27.73 -5.79
C ASN A 136 13.97 27.37 -5.24
N ARG A 137 14.05 26.43 -4.29
CA ARG A 137 15.30 25.86 -3.78
C ARG A 137 15.79 24.64 -4.59
N ASN A 138 15.14 24.33 -5.72
CA ASN A 138 15.40 23.17 -6.57
C ASN A 138 15.24 21.83 -5.84
N LEU A 139 14.33 21.76 -4.86
CA LEU A 139 14.00 20.48 -4.23
C LEU A 139 13.08 19.66 -5.14
N ASN A 140 13.44 18.40 -5.32
CA ASN A 140 12.60 17.44 -6.03
C ASN A 140 11.62 16.78 -5.06
N PHE A 141 10.45 16.37 -5.57
CA PHE A 141 9.46 15.67 -4.75
C PHE A 141 9.19 14.26 -5.27
N ILE A 142 9.04 13.33 -4.34
CA ILE A 142 8.32 12.07 -4.55
C ILE A 142 7.06 12.11 -3.70
N VAL A 143 5.93 11.75 -4.29
CA VAL A 143 4.69 11.53 -3.57
C VAL A 143 4.43 10.04 -3.46
N ILE A 144 4.18 9.56 -2.23
CA ILE A 144 3.73 8.20 -1.97
C ILE A 144 2.29 8.29 -1.46
N ILE A 145 1.39 7.51 -2.05
CA ILE A 145 -0.01 7.44 -1.66
C ILE A 145 -0.29 6.00 -1.24
N ASP A 146 -0.46 5.80 0.06
CA ASP A 146 -0.88 4.50 0.60
C ASP A 146 -2.41 4.42 0.64
N GLU A 147 -2.95 3.25 0.29
CA GLU A 147 -4.39 2.94 0.23
C GLU A 147 -5.23 3.91 -0.63
N GLU A 148 -4.84 4.05 -1.90
CA GLU A 148 -5.47 4.94 -2.91
C GLU A 148 -7.01 4.90 -2.95
N HIS A 149 -7.65 3.76 -2.70
CA HIS A 149 -9.11 3.62 -2.81
C HIS A 149 -9.92 4.37 -1.74
N GLN A 150 -9.29 4.79 -0.65
CA GLN A 150 -10.06 5.28 0.49
C GLN A 150 -10.44 6.76 0.40
N ASN A 151 -9.76 7.62 -0.38
CA ASN A 151 -9.92 9.06 -0.21
C ASN A 151 -9.72 9.90 -1.50
N ASN A 152 -10.65 9.79 -2.45
CA ASN A 152 -10.65 10.59 -3.67
C ASN A 152 -11.46 11.88 -3.47
N THR A 153 -10.82 12.95 -2.98
CA THR A 153 -11.47 14.27 -2.84
C THR A 153 -10.73 15.34 -3.64
N SER A 154 -11.46 16.24 -4.29
CA SER A 154 -10.88 17.28 -5.17
C SER A 154 -9.82 18.15 -4.47
N LYS A 155 -9.97 18.40 -3.17
CA LYS A 155 -9.01 19.23 -2.40
C LYS A 155 -7.66 18.55 -2.18
N ALA A 156 -7.67 17.23 -1.99
CA ALA A 156 -6.46 16.42 -1.87
C ALA A 156 -5.70 16.44 -3.20
N ASP A 157 -6.43 16.24 -4.29
CA ASP A 157 -5.89 16.25 -5.65
C ASP A 157 -5.22 17.58 -6.00
N ASP A 158 -5.79 18.71 -5.56
CA ASP A 158 -5.18 20.04 -5.77
C ASP A 158 -3.77 20.13 -5.13
N ILE A 159 -3.59 19.56 -3.94
CA ILE A 159 -2.31 19.60 -3.21
C ILE A 159 -1.33 18.60 -3.79
N ILE A 160 -1.76 17.38 -4.16
CA ILE A 160 -0.90 16.43 -4.89
C ILE A 160 -0.38 17.08 -6.16
N SER A 161 -1.29 17.69 -6.91
CA SER A 161 -0.99 18.31 -8.19
C SER A 161 -0.04 19.49 -8.02
N SER A 162 -0.21 20.30 -6.96
CA SER A 162 0.66 21.45 -6.70
C SER A 162 2.06 21.06 -6.23
N ILE A 163 2.21 19.92 -5.55
CA ILE A 163 3.53 19.37 -5.21
C ILE A 163 4.36 19.16 -6.48
N ASN A 164 3.72 18.88 -7.62
CA ASN A 164 4.39 18.68 -8.91
C ASN A 164 5.55 17.68 -8.78
N ALA A 165 5.23 16.53 -8.20
CA ALA A 165 6.22 15.50 -7.88
C ALA A 165 6.83 14.92 -9.14
N LYS A 166 8.14 14.61 -9.08
CA LYS A 166 8.85 13.92 -10.13
C LYS A 166 8.30 12.50 -10.33
N TYR A 167 7.95 11.86 -9.23
CA TYR A 167 7.30 10.54 -9.22
C TYR A 167 6.16 10.48 -8.21
N GLU A 168 5.10 9.78 -8.60
CA GLU A 168 3.93 9.47 -7.77
C GLU A 168 3.81 7.96 -7.66
N ILE A 169 4.05 7.42 -6.47
CA ILE A 169 3.99 5.99 -6.16
C ILE A 169 2.68 5.74 -5.42
N ARG A 170 1.80 4.95 -6.00
CA ARG A 170 0.52 4.56 -5.40
C ARG A 170 0.57 3.10 -4.98
N VAL A 171 0.22 2.82 -3.73
CA VAL A 171 0.27 1.46 -3.18
C VAL A 171 -1.09 1.10 -2.60
N SER A 172 -1.62 -0.09 -2.92
CA SER A 172 -2.81 -0.63 -2.26
C SER A 172 -2.89 -2.15 -2.39
N ALA A 173 -3.70 -2.77 -1.52
CA ALA A 173 -3.98 -4.21 -1.58
C ALA A 173 -4.81 -4.60 -2.80
N THR A 174 -5.75 -3.74 -3.20
CA THR A 174 -6.51 -3.88 -4.44
C THR A 174 -6.09 -2.73 -5.33
N SER A 175 -5.84 -2.96 -6.62
CA SER A 175 -5.53 -1.86 -7.53
C SER A 175 -6.28 -2.09 -8.83
N ASN A 176 -6.77 -1.01 -9.44
CA ASN A 176 -7.39 -1.14 -10.75
C ASN A 176 -6.29 -1.29 -11.78
N LYS A 177 -6.17 -2.45 -12.43
CA LYS A 177 -5.16 -2.73 -13.48
C LYS A 177 -5.22 -1.81 -14.71
N ARG A 178 -6.14 -0.84 -14.74
CA ARG A 178 -6.35 0.15 -15.81
C ARG A 178 -5.61 1.47 -15.58
N VAL A 179 -4.79 1.58 -14.52
CA VAL A 179 -4.03 2.82 -14.28
C VAL A 179 -2.99 3.01 -15.39
N VAL A 180 -2.96 4.21 -15.96
CA VAL A 180 -1.95 4.63 -16.93
C VAL A 180 -0.66 4.96 -16.18
N GLY A 181 0.28 4.01 -16.13
CA GLY A 181 1.55 4.16 -15.40
C GLY A 181 2.44 2.93 -15.51
N GLU A 182 3.52 2.91 -14.73
CA GLU A 182 4.26 1.69 -14.43
C GLU A 182 3.47 0.86 -13.41
N PHE A 183 3.46 -0.46 -13.54
CA PHE A 183 2.67 -1.35 -12.69
C PHE A 183 3.51 -2.52 -12.17
N TYR A 184 3.36 -2.83 -10.90
CA TYR A 184 3.97 -4.00 -10.26
C TYR A 184 2.98 -4.66 -9.30
N GLU A 185 2.86 -5.98 -9.36
CA GLU A 185 1.97 -6.76 -8.49
C GLU A 185 2.83 -7.76 -7.72
N ILE A 186 2.79 -7.67 -6.39
CA ILE A 186 3.39 -8.67 -5.51
C ILE A 186 2.42 -9.86 -5.45
N PRO A 187 2.80 -11.05 -5.95
CA PRO A 187 1.94 -12.22 -5.92
C PRO A 187 1.64 -12.64 -4.48
N GLU A 188 0.36 -12.86 -4.17
CA GLU A 188 -0.06 -13.32 -2.82
C GLU A 188 0.63 -14.64 -2.42
N ILE A 189 0.87 -15.51 -3.39
CA ILE A 189 1.56 -16.78 -3.18
C ILE A 189 2.98 -16.59 -2.64
N ASP A 190 3.70 -15.56 -3.08
CA ASP A 190 5.06 -15.29 -2.60
C ASP A 190 5.05 -14.80 -1.16
N VAL A 191 4.03 -14.02 -0.79
CA VAL A 191 3.81 -13.54 0.58
C VAL A 191 3.44 -14.71 1.52
N ILE A 192 2.62 -15.65 1.05
CA ILE A 192 2.27 -16.88 1.77
C ILE A 192 3.49 -17.77 1.95
N ASN A 193 4.26 -18.00 0.89
CA ASN A 193 5.46 -18.85 0.92
C ASN A 193 6.51 -18.33 1.89
N GLU A 194 6.60 -17.01 2.06
CA GLU A 194 7.48 -16.37 3.05
C GLU A 194 6.92 -16.35 4.48
N GLY A 195 5.73 -16.91 4.69
CA GLY A 195 5.07 -17.07 5.99
C GLY A 195 4.49 -15.78 6.56
N LEU A 196 4.30 -14.74 5.76
CA LEU A 196 3.81 -13.44 6.23
C LEU A 196 2.28 -13.39 6.31
N ILE A 197 1.59 -14.18 5.48
CA ILE A 197 0.13 -14.30 5.52
C ILE A 197 -0.28 -15.77 5.40
N THR A 198 -1.36 -16.14 6.09
CA THR A 198 -1.93 -17.49 6.02
C THR A 198 -2.81 -17.65 4.80
N ARG A 199 -2.69 -18.79 4.10
CA ARG A 199 -3.56 -19.14 2.98
C ARG A 199 -4.99 -19.40 3.48
N PHE A 200 -5.96 -18.58 3.07
CA PHE A 200 -7.38 -18.82 3.33
C PHE A 200 -8.04 -19.42 2.08
N MET A 201 -8.63 -20.61 2.21
CA MET A 201 -9.38 -21.27 1.13
C MET A 201 -10.87 -20.95 1.28
N TYR A 202 -11.42 -20.15 0.35
CA TYR A 202 -12.87 -19.99 0.22
C TYR A 202 -13.47 -21.22 -0.43
N ILE A 203 -14.19 -22.02 0.36
CA ILE A 203 -15.07 -23.07 -0.15
C ILE A 203 -16.44 -22.40 -0.33
N ASN A 204 -16.99 -22.44 -1.55
CA ASN A 204 -18.26 -21.80 -1.91
C ASN A 204 -19.35 -21.99 -0.84
N ASP A 205 -20.14 -20.92 -0.65
CA ASP A 205 -21.22 -20.73 0.33
C ASP A 205 -21.85 -22.02 0.87
N GLY A 206 -21.63 -22.26 2.17
CA GLY A 206 -22.34 -23.27 2.96
C GLY A 206 -21.48 -24.33 3.65
N LEU A 207 -20.15 -24.28 3.57
CA LEU A 207 -19.26 -25.23 4.26
C LEU A 207 -18.11 -24.51 4.96
N ASP A 208 -17.93 -24.82 6.25
CA ASP A 208 -16.97 -24.17 7.15
C ASP A 208 -15.54 -24.05 6.60
N ILE A 209 -14.92 -22.94 6.99
CA ILE A 209 -13.53 -22.54 6.74
C ILE A 209 -12.60 -23.64 7.24
N ALA A 210 -11.83 -24.26 6.33
CA ALA A 210 -10.80 -25.23 6.69
C ALA A 210 -9.42 -24.59 6.55
N HIS A 211 -8.62 -24.64 7.61
CA HIS A 211 -7.20 -24.32 7.57
C HIS A 211 -6.47 -25.41 6.77
N VAL A 212 -5.64 -25.04 5.80
CA VAL A 212 -4.86 -26.00 5.00
C VAL A 212 -3.40 -25.60 5.05
N GLU A 213 -2.55 -26.46 5.61
CA GLU A 213 -1.12 -26.19 5.85
C GLU A 213 -0.21 -26.62 4.67
N ASN A 214 -0.69 -27.42 3.69
CA ASN A 214 0.16 -27.95 2.61
C ASN A 214 -0.57 -28.21 1.28
N THR A 215 0.15 -28.03 0.16
CA THR A 215 -0.34 -28.16 -1.23
C THR A 215 -0.82 -29.57 -1.60
N LEU A 216 -0.21 -30.61 -1.02
CA LEU A 216 -0.64 -32.00 -1.22
C LEU A 216 -2.00 -32.29 -0.55
N HIS A 217 -2.32 -31.55 0.51
CA HIS A 217 -3.54 -31.73 1.29
C HIS A 217 -4.76 -31.03 0.64
N GLU A 218 -4.53 -30.17 -0.36
CA GLU A 218 -5.58 -29.41 -1.06
C GLU A 218 -6.43 -30.29 -1.96
N THR A 219 -5.81 -31.13 -2.80
CA THR A 219 -6.54 -32.08 -3.66
C THR A 219 -7.32 -33.09 -2.84
N ASP A 220 -6.75 -33.58 -1.75
CA ASP A 220 -7.39 -34.59 -0.90
C ASP A 220 -8.59 -34.00 -0.14
N VAL A 221 -8.48 -32.78 0.39
CA VAL A 221 -9.61 -32.09 1.05
C VAL A 221 -10.73 -31.76 0.07
N LEU A 222 -10.39 -31.35 -1.15
CA LEU A 222 -11.38 -31.10 -2.21
C LEU A 222 -12.08 -32.40 -2.64
N LEU A 223 -11.34 -33.50 -2.79
CA LEU A 223 -11.88 -34.83 -3.08
C LEU A 223 -12.77 -35.34 -1.95
N GLU A 224 -12.36 -35.19 -0.70
CA GLU A 224 -13.12 -35.63 0.48
C GLU A 224 -14.44 -34.86 0.60
N LYS A 225 -14.41 -33.52 0.48
CA LYS A 225 -15.63 -32.69 0.55
C LYS A 225 -16.54 -32.90 -0.66
N ALA A 226 -16.00 -33.10 -1.87
CA ALA A 226 -16.78 -33.44 -3.05
C ALA A 226 -17.48 -34.80 -2.88
N ASN A 227 -16.77 -35.81 -2.37
CA ASN A 227 -17.33 -37.13 -2.07
C ASN A 227 -18.41 -37.05 -0.98
N PHE A 228 -18.21 -36.23 0.05
CA PHE A 228 -19.19 -36.00 1.10
C PHE A 228 -20.48 -35.36 0.57
N SER A 229 -20.37 -34.34 -0.30
CA SER A 229 -21.54 -33.73 -0.95
C SER A 229 -22.27 -34.69 -1.89
N VAL A 230 -21.54 -35.52 -2.66
CA VAL A 230 -22.15 -36.54 -3.53
C VAL A 230 -22.86 -37.62 -2.69
N HIS A 231 -22.26 -38.04 -1.58
CA HIS A 231 -22.85 -39.02 -0.66
C HIS A 231 -24.14 -38.48 -0.02
N ASN A 232 -24.15 -37.23 0.44
CA ASN A 232 -25.32 -36.60 1.05
C ASN A 232 -26.43 -36.33 0.02
N LYS A 233 -26.10 -35.90 -1.20
CA LYS A 233 -27.07 -35.79 -2.30
C LYS A 233 -27.66 -37.16 -2.66
N ARG A 234 -26.85 -38.23 -2.72
CA ARG A 234 -27.35 -39.60 -2.94
C ARG A 234 -28.26 -40.09 -1.81
N LYS A 235 -27.90 -39.87 -0.54
CA LYS A 235 -28.77 -40.20 0.61
C LYS A 235 -30.08 -39.42 0.57
N ALA A 236 -30.04 -38.12 0.27
CA ALA A 236 -31.24 -37.28 0.15
C ALA A 236 -32.13 -37.70 -1.03
N PHE A 237 -31.55 -38.20 -2.13
CA PHE A 237 -32.28 -38.72 -3.29
C PHE A 237 -32.95 -40.07 -2.99
N ILE A 238 -32.30 -40.94 -2.19
CA ILE A 238 -32.85 -42.22 -1.74
C ILE A 238 -33.96 -42.02 -0.70
N LEU A 239 -33.85 -41.02 0.17
CA LEU A 239 -34.84 -40.69 1.22
C LEU A 239 -36.10 -39.99 0.69
N ASN A 240 -36.02 -39.28 -0.44
CA ASN A 240 -37.14 -38.53 -1.04
C ASN A 240 -37.74 -39.21 -2.29
N GLY A 241 -37.64 -40.55 -2.39
CA GLY A 241 -38.01 -41.30 -3.58
C GLY A 241 -39.41 -40.97 -4.11
N PHE A 242 -39.48 -40.33 -5.28
CA PHE A 242 -40.62 -40.47 -6.18
C PHE A 242 -40.45 -41.75 -6.98
N GLY A 243 -41.42 -42.64 -6.81
CA GLY A 243 -41.57 -43.86 -7.60
C GLY A 243 -41.76 -43.56 -9.08
N TYR A 244 -41.36 -44.53 -9.88
CA TYR A 244 -41.75 -44.67 -11.27
C TYR A 244 -43.27 -44.53 -11.42
N ILE A 245 -43.70 -43.73 -12.39
CA ILE A 245 -45.05 -43.75 -12.92
C ILE A 245 -45.12 -44.91 -13.92
N GLU A 246 -45.88 -45.94 -13.58
CA GLU A 246 -47.07 -46.32 -14.37
C GLU A 246 -48.29 -46.25 -13.45
#